data_AF-A0A1Y1VXA4-F1
#
_entry.id   AF-A0A1Y1VXA4-F1
#
_cell.length_a   1.000
_cell.length_b   1.000
_cell.length_c   1.000
_cell.angle_alpha   90.00
_cell.angle_beta   90.00
_cell.angle_gamma   90.00
#
_symmetry.space_group_name_H-M   'P 1'
#
loop_
_entity.id
_entity.type
_entity.pdbx_description
1 polymer ?
#
loop_
_entity_poly.entity_id
_entity_poly.type
_entity_poly.pdbx_seq_one_letter_code
_entity_poly.pdbx_strand_id
1 'polypeptide(L)' 'MADPNKHATPTAQNDGDDDEWDKRIKRTGCFEQNERLLICHADTGDWRQCAKEMLAFKKCMQRFQHQN' A
#
# COMPACT_ATOMS: atom_id res chain seq x y z
N MET A 1 -14.22 -16.40 18.40
CA MET A 1 -14.48 -15.09 19.04
C MET A 1 -14.05 -14.04 18.04
N ALA A 2 -14.91 -13.11 17.63
CA ALA A 2 -14.61 -12.12 16.60
C ALA A 2 -14.40 -10.74 17.25
N ASP A 3 -13.23 -10.14 17.04
CA ASP A 3 -12.87 -8.81 17.55
C ASP A 3 -13.76 -7.69 16.95
N PRO A 4 -14.28 -6.76 17.77
CA PRO A 4 -15.23 -5.73 17.32
C PRO A 4 -14.59 -4.51 16.64
N ASN A 5 -13.28 -4.51 16.37
CA ASN A 5 -12.61 -3.39 15.70
C ASN A 5 -12.11 -3.77 14.29
N LYS A 6 -13.00 -4.38 13.51
CA LYS A 6 -12.80 -4.50 12.06
C LYS A 6 -13.18 -3.17 11.43
N HIS A 7 -12.19 -2.52 10.82
CA HIS A 7 -12.38 -1.32 10.02
C HIS A 7 -13.33 -1.67 8.87
N ALA A 8 -14.61 -1.34 9.04
CA ALA A 8 -15.59 -1.42 7.98
C ALA A 8 -15.37 -0.23 7.05
N THR A 9 -14.58 -0.41 6.00
CA THR A 9 -14.58 0.50 4.85
C THR A 9 -15.87 0.31 4.06
N PRO A 10 -16.57 1.38 3.66
CA PRO A 10 -17.79 1.26 2.86
C PRO A 10 -17.41 0.72 1.49
N THR A 11 -18.00 -0.42 1.12
CA THR A 11 -17.83 -1.08 -0.17
C THR A 11 -18.43 -0.21 -1.28
N ALA A 12 -17.60 0.62 -1.91
CA ALA A 12 -17.88 1.18 -3.22
C ALA A 12 -17.66 0.07 -4.26
N GLN A 13 -18.76 -0.59 -4.63
CA GLN A 13 -18.82 -1.50 -5.76
C GLN A 13 -18.27 -0.80 -7.01
N ASN A 14 -17.19 -1.35 -7.56
CA ASN A 14 -16.68 -0.97 -8.86
C ASN A 14 -16.03 -2.21 -9.47
N ASP A 15 -16.72 -2.79 -10.46
CA ASP A 15 -16.29 -3.97 -11.22
C ASP A 15 -14.88 -3.78 -11.80
N GLY A 16 -13.96 -4.68 -11.42
CA GLY A 16 -12.61 -4.80 -12.00
C GLY A 16 -11.46 -4.79 -10.99
N ASP A 17 -11.28 -5.91 -10.27
CA ASP A 17 -10.11 -6.41 -9.50
C ASP A 17 -9.41 -5.53 -8.44
N ASP A 18 -9.37 -4.20 -8.57
CA ASP A 18 -8.61 -3.35 -7.63
C ASP A 18 -9.47 -2.82 -6.48
N ASP A 19 -9.00 -3.01 -5.23
CA ASP A 19 -9.64 -2.43 -4.06
C ASP A 19 -9.42 -0.90 -3.98
N GLU A 20 -10.16 -0.22 -3.09
CA GLU A 20 -10.07 1.24 -2.96
C GLU A 20 -8.65 1.70 -2.56
N TRP A 21 -7.92 0.85 -1.84
CA TRP A 21 -6.56 1.13 -1.42
C TRP A 21 -5.58 1.09 -2.60
N ASP A 22 -5.64 0.06 -3.43
CA ASP A 22 -4.86 -0.08 -4.64
C ASP A 22 -5.13 1.07 -5.60
N LYS A 23 -6.41 1.46 -5.77
CA LYS A 23 -6.77 2.63 -6.58
C LYS A 23 -6.14 3.93 -6.07
N ARG A 24 -5.99 4.12 -4.76
CA ARG A 24 -5.29 5.30 -4.19
C ARG A 24 -3.79 5.23 -4.46
N ILE A 25 -3.16 4.07 -4.28
CA ILE A 25 -1.73 3.91 -4.52
C ILE A 25 -1.39 4.03 -6.01
N LYS A 26 -2.18 3.46 -6.92
CA LYS A 26 -1.98 3.61 -8.37
C LYS A 26 -2.02 5.07 -8.81
N ARG A 27 -2.90 5.89 -8.22
CA ARG A 27 -2.97 7.34 -8.47
C ARG A 27 -1.71 8.12 -8.08
N THR A 28 -0.89 7.62 -7.15
CA THR A 28 0.37 8.28 -6.79
C THR A 28 1.51 7.99 -7.76
N GLY A 29 1.36 6.99 -8.64
CA GLY A 29 2.45 6.47 -9.46
C GLY A 29 3.49 5.67 -8.69
N CYS A 30 3.25 5.34 -7.42
CA CYS A 30 4.19 4.62 -6.54
C CYS A 30 3.79 3.16 -6.28
N PHE A 31 2.97 2.58 -7.16
CA PHE A 31 2.42 1.23 -6.98
C PHE A 31 3.48 0.14 -6.98
N GLU A 32 4.48 0.21 -7.86
CA GLU A 32 5.56 -0.78 -7.95
C GLU A 32 6.40 -0.84 -6.65
N GLN A 33 6.72 0.33 -6.06
CA GLN A 33 7.49 0.37 -4.82
C GLN A 33 6.66 -0.12 -3.62
N ASN A 34 5.35 0.13 -3.64
CA ASN A 34 4.40 -0.40 -2.66
C ASN A 34 4.30 -1.93 -2.75
N GLU A 35 4.16 -2.48 -3.95
CA GLU A 35 4.08 -3.93 -4.19
C GLU A 35 5.35 -4.64 -3.72
N ARG A 36 6.54 -4.12 -4.07
CA ARG A 36 7.82 -4.68 -3.58
C ARG A 36 7.92 -4.70 -2.07
N LEU A 37 7.43 -3.64 -1.42
CA LEU A 37 7.42 -3.52 0.02
C LEU A 37 6.46 -4.54 0.66
N LEU A 38 5.25 -4.71 0.10
CA LEU A 38 4.30 -5.73 0.54
C LEU A 38 4.83 -7.15 0.37
N ILE A 39 5.46 -7.45 -0.77
CA ILE A 39 6.08 -8.76 -1.04
C ILE A 39 7.17 -9.04 0.00
N CYS A 40 8.07 -8.10 0.26
CA CYS A 40 9.09 -8.29 1.29
C CYS A 40 8.49 -8.58 2.67
N HIS A 41 7.42 -7.88 3.07
CA HIS A 41 6.76 -8.15 4.33
C HIS A 41 6.03 -9.50 4.33
N ALA A 42 5.42 -9.90 3.21
CA ALA A 42 4.79 -11.21 3.08
C ALA A 42 5.82 -12.35 3.21
N ASP A 43 7.02 -12.18 2.65
CA ASP A 43 8.11 -13.16 2.70
C ASP A 43 8.77 -13.24 4.09
N THR A 44 8.99 -12.09 4.74
CA THR A 44 9.77 -12.01 5.99
C THR A 44 8.89 -12.01 7.26
N GLY A 45 7.65 -11.56 7.15
CA GLY A 45 6.78 -11.25 8.29
C GLY A 45 7.26 -10.08 9.17
N ASP A 46 8.32 -9.35 8.76
CA ASP A 46 8.93 -8.28 9.56
C ASP A 46 9.33 -7.09 8.69
N TRP A 47 8.58 -5.99 8.85
CA TRP A 47 8.81 -4.71 8.20
C TRP A 47 10.22 -4.14 8.40
N ARG A 48 10.91 -4.47 9.50
CA ARG A 48 12.26 -3.97 9.79
C ARG A 48 13.29 -4.56 8.82
N GLN A 49 13.05 -5.75 8.28
CA GLN A 49 13.90 -6.39 7.28
C GLN A 49 13.72 -5.77 5.88
N CYS A 50 12.61 -5.06 5.66
CA CYS A 50 12.25 -4.41 4.40
C CYS A 50 12.65 -2.93 4.31
N ALA A 51 13.71 -2.53 5.04
CA ALA A 51 14.11 -1.12 5.15
C ALA A 51 14.45 -0.49 3.78
N LYS A 52 14.98 -1.29 2.85
CA LYS A 52 15.33 -0.84 1.49
C LYS A 52 14.07 -0.51 0.67
N GLU A 53 13.10 -1.41 0.69
CA GLU A 53 11.81 -1.30 0.00
C GLU A 53 11.01 -0.15 0.59
N MET A 54 11.02 -0.02 1.93
CA MET A 54 10.36 1.07 2.65
C MET A 54 10.95 2.44 2.27
N LEU A 55 12.28 2.55 2.17
CA LEU A 55 12.93 3.78 1.73
C LEU A 55 12.60 4.10 0.26
N ALA A 56 12.52 3.10 -0.61
CA ALA A 56 12.15 3.29 -2.01
C ALA A 56 10.71 3.81 -2.15
N PHE A 57 9.77 3.21 -1.43
CA PHE A 57 8.38 3.67 -1.40
C PHE A 57 8.26 5.09 -0.84
N LYS A 58 8.94 5.39 0.28
CA LYS A 58 8.98 6.73 0.87
C LYS A 58 9.49 7.79 -0.12
N LYS A 59 10.60 7.52 -0.81
CA LYS A 59 11.16 8.45 -1.81
C LYS A 59 10.19 8.71 -2.95
N CYS A 60 9.46 7.69 -3.41
CA CYS A 60 8.45 7.88 -4.42
C CYS A 60 7.30 8.76 -3.91
N MET A 61 6.76 8.45 -2.73
CA MET A 61 5.65 9.22 -2.13
C MET A 61 6.02 10.69 -1.88
N GLN A 62 7.26 10.98 -1.48
CA GLN A 62 7.75 12.35 -1.34
C GLN A 62 7.74 13.11 -2.67
N ARG A 63 8.05 12.44 -3.79
CA ARG A 63 7.97 13.07 -5.11
C ARG A 63 6.53 13.40 -5.48
N PHE A 64 5.59 12.48 -5.23
CA PHE A 64 4.16 12.73 -5.43
C PHE A 64 3.67 13.93 -4.60
N GLN A 65 4.06 14.01 -3.32
CA GLN A 65 3.70 15.13 -2.43
C GLN A 65 4.26 16.48 -2.86
N HIS A 66 5.37 16.52 -3.60
CA HIS A 66 5.95 17.76 -4.12
C HIS A 66 5.47 18.13 -5.53
N GLN A 67 4.68 17.26 -6.16
CA GLN A 67 4.12 17.46 -7.51
C GLN A 67 2.64 17.87 -7.47
N ASN A 68 2.06 17.96 -6.27
CA ASN A 68 0.64 18.16 -6.03
C ASN A 68 0.43 19.13 -4.86
#